data_AF-A0A4Q7PPQ3-F1
#
_entry.id   AF-A0A4Q7PPQ3-F1
#
_cell.length_a   1.000
_cell.length_b   1.000
_cell.length_c   1.000
_cell.angle_alpha   90.00
_cell.angle_beta   90.00
_cell.angle_gamma   90.00
#
_symmetry.space_group_name_H-M   'P 1'
#
loop_
_entity.id
_entity.type
_entity.pdbx_description
1 polymer ?
#
loop_
_entity_poly.entity_id
_entity_poly.type
_entity_poly.pdbx_seq_one_letter_code
_entity_poly.pdbx_strand_id
1 'polypeptide(L)'
;MSDYWTRRKAREMHQYMEQAESVSDQIAKLYQKASGYVRNQADQIFGRFRQKHHLSKSEAYRLLNTLQDKTSLDELKEALKASGDDTEHAMLLAELESPAYRARLERLKQLQNQMDLLMRDVYHKEKAFSTSHYVDLANEAYYRSIFFVQQQTSLGFSFNLVDRDLIDKALQKRWYGANYSERIWHNTQSLARSLKEELLINLVTGRTDQEAADIIANKFASGASNARRLVRTESCELANQMEMQSYEECGIETYIFVATLDLRTSPACRERDGKRYSVAEQQPGVNSPPMHPWCRSTTVCDISNKELARMKRAARDPVTGKVEMVPANMTYEQWHKKYVQGRPEAELKEKMLKNRGEDRREYEVYRGIYGKEMPDTFDKFQDLKYNDSRKWDELKSGKQDRINQMEFQDMQGLVGKLGDREVRIWYKTHDEKIPELIDASLPLEEQAKQACQLRNENRTNARDLMRDQKKRRELDKTDPNKTFEQLIDHKMEDKGLSYDDAVEDILKTATKTRESVNKMLGLE
;
A
#
# COMPACT_ATOMS: atom_id res chain seq x y z
N MET A 1 -28.88 -37.28 2.28
CA MET A 1 -27.57 -36.68 2.59
C MET A 1 -27.54 -36.27 4.06
N SER A 2 -26.57 -36.74 4.83
CA SER A 2 -26.37 -36.28 6.22
C SER A 2 -26.00 -34.78 6.24
N ASP A 3 -26.64 -34.00 7.12
CA ASP A 3 -26.44 -32.54 7.30
C ASP A 3 -24.97 -32.17 7.59
N TYR A 4 -24.15 -33.13 8.02
CA TYR A 4 -22.70 -32.99 8.21
C TYR A 4 -21.93 -32.71 6.90
N TRP A 5 -22.25 -33.41 5.81
CA TRP A 5 -21.48 -33.35 4.56
C TRP A 5 -21.80 -32.11 3.73
N THR A 6 -23.05 -31.69 3.73
CA THR A 6 -23.49 -30.42 3.12
C THR A 6 -22.79 -29.22 3.76
N ARG A 7 -22.57 -29.25 5.09
CA ARG A 7 -21.78 -28.23 5.81
C ARG A 7 -20.29 -28.26 5.45
N ARG A 8 -19.74 -29.42 5.08
CA ARG A 8 -18.33 -29.60 4.73
C ARG A 8 -18.01 -29.14 3.31
N LYS A 9 -18.86 -29.46 2.32
CA LYS A 9 -18.73 -28.98 0.92
C LYS A 9 -18.82 -27.46 0.83
N ALA A 10 -19.76 -26.87 1.57
CA ALA A 10 -19.93 -25.42 1.65
C ALA A 10 -18.72 -24.64 2.19
N ARG A 11 -17.71 -25.34 2.73
CA ARG A 11 -16.51 -24.78 3.37
C ARG A 11 -15.21 -25.27 2.71
N GLU A 12 -15.28 -25.90 1.55
CA GLU A 12 -14.10 -26.52 0.91
C GLU A 12 -13.02 -25.50 0.55
N MET A 13 -13.40 -24.47 -0.21
CA MET A 13 -12.51 -23.33 -0.47
C MET A 13 -12.07 -22.65 0.84
N HIS A 14 -12.89 -22.64 1.89
CA HIS A 14 -12.46 -22.13 3.19
C HIS A 14 -11.33 -22.98 3.81
N GLN A 15 -11.38 -24.31 3.67
CA GLN A 15 -10.37 -25.23 4.21
C GLN A 15 -9.05 -25.13 3.45
N TYR A 16 -9.08 -25.11 2.10
CA TYR A 16 -7.87 -24.85 1.31
C TYR A 16 -7.23 -23.51 1.68
N MET A 17 -8.08 -22.49 1.87
CA MET A 17 -7.63 -21.18 2.27
C MET A 17 -7.10 -21.13 3.70
N GLU A 18 -7.57 -21.96 4.62
CA GLU A 18 -7.06 -22.06 6.00
C GLU A 18 -5.66 -22.68 6.04
N GLN A 19 -5.41 -23.72 5.25
CA GLN A 19 -4.06 -24.28 5.09
C GLN A 19 -3.11 -23.24 4.46
N ALA A 20 -3.57 -22.52 3.44
CA ALA A 20 -2.82 -21.44 2.82
C ALA A 20 -2.47 -20.32 3.82
N GLU A 21 -3.34 -20.00 4.77
CA GLU A 21 -3.05 -19.05 5.87
C GLU A 21 -1.94 -19.58 6.79
N SER A 22 -2.00 -20.85 7.19
CA SER A 22 -0.98 -21.45 8.06
C SER A 22 0.43 -21.41 7.44
N VAL A 23 0.52 -21.68 6.13
CA VAL A 23 1.78 -21.56 5.37
C VAL A 23 2.21 -20.10 5.27
N SER A 24 1.26 -19.19 5.04
CA SER A 24 1.53 -17.75 5.01
C SER A 24 2.08 -17.23 6.34
N ASP A 25 1.62 -17.77 7.48
CA ASP A 25 2.15 -17.41 8.80
C ASP A 25 3.60 -17.88 9.01
N GLN A 26 3.96 -19.05 8.48
CA GLN A 26 5.34 -19.54 8.48
C GLN A 26 6.25 -18.63 7.64
N ILE A 27 5.77 -18.23 6.46
CA ILE A 27 6.47 -17.29 5.59
C ILE A 27 6.57 -15.91 6.26
N ALA A 28 5.50 -15.41 6.89
CA ALA A 28 5.54 -14.13 7.60
C ALA A 28 6.61 -14.10 8.70
N LYS A 29 6.79 -15.20 9.45
CA LYS A 29 7.87 -15.35 10.44
C LYS A 29 9.26 -15.30 9.79
N LEU A 30 9.43 -15.84 8.59
CA LEU A 30 10.68 -15.75 7.83
C LEU A 30 11.02 -14.30 7.47
N TYR A 31 10.05 -13.54 6.95
CA TYR A 31 10.22 -12.11 6.65
C TYR A 31 10.48 -11.29 7.93
N GLN A 32 9.81 -11.61 9.04
CA GLN A 32 10.02 -10.95 10.32
C GLN A 32 11.45 -11.16 10.85
N LYS A 33 11.99 -12.39 10.73
CA LYS A 33 13.39 -12.69 11.09
C LYS A 33 14.38 -11.92 10.22
N ALA A 34 14.15 -11.89 8.91
CA ALA A 34 14.97 -11.12 7.97
C ALA A 34 14.92 -9.61 8.29
N SER A 35 13.74 -9.08 8.62
CA SER A 35 13.55 -7.70 9.08
C SER A 35 14.38 -7.38 10.31
N GLY A 36 14.35 -8.24 11.34
CA GLY A 36 15.15 -8.06 12.55
C GLY A 36 16.66 -8.03 12.26
N TYR A 37 17.14 -8.92 11.38
CA TYR A 37 18.55 -8.93 10.96
C TYR A 37 18.94 -7.60 10.28
N VAL A 38 18.18 -7.17 9.27
CA VAL A 38 18.49 -5.94 8.51
C VAL A 38 18.44 -4.70 9.40
N ARG A 39 17.44 -4.60 10.28
CA ARG A 39 17.34 -3.52 11.26
C ARG A 39 18.58 -3.44 12.14
N ASN A 40 18.98 -4.55 12.75
CA ASN A 40 20.15 -4.57 13.62
C ASN A 40 21.43 -4.17 12.89
N GLN A 41 21.59 -4.56 11.61
CA GLN A 41 22.73 -4.13 10.79
C GLN A 41 22.65 -2.64 10.43
N ALA A 42 21.46 -2.13 10.11
CA ALA A 42 21.25 -0.71 9.82
C ALA A 42 21.57 0.15 11.05
N ASP A 43 21.13 -0.25 12.24
CA ASP A 43 21.39 0.47 13.50
C ASP A 43 22.91 0.57 13.79
N GLN A 44 23.72 -0.44 13.42
CA GLN A 44 25.18 -0.38 13.56
C GLN A 44 25.85 0.61 12.60
N ILE A 45 25.19 0.95 11.50
CA ILE A 45 25.66 1.92 10.50
C ILE A 45 25.24 3.34 10.92
N PHE A 46 24.00 3.52 11.36
CA PHE A 46 23.38 4.83 11.58
C PHE A 46 23.34 5.29 13.05
N GLY A 47 23.34 4.36 14.03
CA GLY A 47 22.97 4.63 15.44
C GLY A 47 23.93 5.41 16.32
N ARG A 48 24.82 6.20 15.72
CA ARG A 48 25.67 7.17 16.43
C ARG A 48 25.73 8.53 15.76
N PHE A 49 25.00 8.74 14.66
CA PHE A 49 25.03 9.99 13.94
C PHE A 49 23.77 10.79 14.24
N ARG A 50 23.91 11.75 15.14
CA ARG A 50 22.90 12.77 15.43
C ARG A 50 23.45 14.11 14.96
N GLN A 51 22.59 14.89 14.29
CA GLN A 51 22.59 16.36 14.20
C GLN A 51 23.09 17.11 12.95
N LYS A 52 23.11 16.53 11.74
CA LYS A 52 23.00 17.38 10.54
C LYS A 52 22.00 16.78 9.55
N HIS A 53 20.84 17.41 9.45
CA HIS A 53 19.88 17.13 8.38
C HIS A 53 20.48 17.70 7.10
N HIS A 54 20.92 16.82 6.20
CA HIS A 54 21.58 17.23 4.96
C HIS A 54 20.56 17.53 3.86
N LEU A 55 19.59 16.64 3.64
CA LEU A 55 18.49 16.83 2.69
C LEU A 55 17.14 16.50 3.31
N SER A 56 16.08 17.19 2.87
CA SER A 56 14.72 16.77 3.17
C SER A 56 14.42 15.39 2.55
N LYS A 57 13.41 14.68 3.08
CA LYS A 57 12.93 13.42 2.48
C LYS A 57 12.56 13.60 1.01
N SER A 58 11.98 14.76 0.65
CA SER A 58 11.53 15.05 -0.71
C SER A 58 12.71 15.30 -1.67
N GLU A 59 13.76 16.00 -1.23
CA GLU A 59 15.02 16.16 -1.97
C GLU A 59 15.73 14.84 -2.18
N ALA A 60 15.83 14.03 -1.14
CA ALA A 60 16.44 12.71 -1.23
C ALA A 60 15.76 11.83 -2.29
N TYR A 61 14.42 11.78 -2.31
CA TYR A 61 13.71 11.06 -3.37
C TYR A 61 13.85 11.72 -4.74
N ARG A 62 13.94 13.06 -4.84
CA ARG A 62 14.21 13.74 -6.11
C ARG A 62 15.58 13.35 -6.67
N LEU A 63 16.60 13.41 -5.84
CA LEU A 63 17.97 13.01 -6.14
C LEU A 63 18.01 11.55 -6.59
N LEU A 64 17.48 10.61 -5.80
CA LEU A 64 17.49 9.18 -6.18
C LEU A 64 16.75 8.87 -7.49
N ASN A 65 15.78 9.72 -7.90
CA ASN A 65 15.06 9.52 -9.15
C ASN A 65 15.85 10.00 -10.40
N THR A 66 16.98 10.70 -10.24
CA THR A 66 17.86 11.05 -11.36
C THR A 66 18.81 9.91 -11.73
N LEU A 67 19.03 8.96 -10.82
CA LEU A 67 19.90 7.81 -10.99
C LEU A 67 19.27 6.78 -11.94
N GLN A 68 20.12 6.08 -12.70
CA GLN A 68 19.72 4.89 -13.46
C GLN A 68 19.57 3.70 -12.52
N ASP A 69 20.54 3.48 -11.64
CA ASP A 69 20.46 2.55 -10.52
C ASP A 69 20.24 3.29 -9.20
N LYS A 70 18.99 3.30 -8.74
CA LYS A 70 18.59 3.93 -7.45
C LYS A 70 19.16 3.25 -6.20
N THR A 71 19.96 2.21 -6.38
CA THR A 71 20.68 1.51 -5.31
C THR A 71 22.18 1.77 -5.35
N SER A 72 22.68 2.47 -6.38
CA SER A 72 24.09 2.76 -6.59
C SER A 72 24.55 3.95 -5.77
N LEU A 73 25.49 3.68 -4.86
CA LEU A 73 26.18 4.72 -4.11
C LEU A 73 27.05 5.60 -5.01
N ASP A 74 27.60 5.04 -6.09
CA ASP A 74 28.49 5.75 -6.99
C ASP A 74 27.70 6.73 -7.86
N GLU A 75 26.55 6.31 -8.41
CA GLU A 75 25.66 7.23 -9.15
C GLU A 75 25.07 8.31 -8.24
N LEU A 76 24.81 7.99 -6.96
CA LEU A 76 24.37 8.99 -5.98
C LEU A 76 25.41 10.10 -5.80
N LYS A 77 26.70 9.75 -5.70
CA LYS A 77 27.79 10.73 -5.59
C LYS A 77 27.94 11.56 -6.85
N GLU A 78 27.85 10.95 -8.02
CA GLU A 78 27.88 11.69 -9.29
C GLU A 78 26.69 12.65 -9.42
N ALA A 79 25.50 12.24 -8.96
CA ALA A 79 24.32 13.11 -8.94
C ALA A 79 24.48 14.30 -7.99
N LEU A 80 25.08 14.09 -6.80
CA LEU A 80 25.43 15.16 -5.85
C LEU A 80 26.52 16.10 -6.39
N LYS A 81 27.41 15.60 -7.24
CA LYS A 81 28.46 16.41 -7.88
C LYS A 81 27.90 17.24 -9.03
N ALA A 82 26.93 16.70 -9.76
CA ALA A 82 26.30 17.35 -10.90
C ALA A 82 25.35 18.50 -10.52
N SER A 83 24.93 18.61 -9.25
CA SER A 83 24.06 19.69 -8.77
C SER A 83 24.74 21.05 -8.59
N GLY A 84 26.06 21.17 -8.83
CA GLY A 84 26.74 22.47 -8.95
C GLY A 84 26.84 23.26 -7.64
N ASP A 85 26.52 24.56 -7.69
CA ASP A 85 26.61 25.56 -6.59
C ASP A 85 25.60 25.34 -5.44
N ASP A 86 24.89 24.21 -5.42
CA ASP A 86 24.03 23.85 -4.31
C ASP A 86 24.88 23.50 -3.07
N THR A 87 24.94 24.46 -2.15
CA THR A 87 25.73 24.37 -0.92
C THR A 87 25.41 23.11 -0.11
N GLU A 88 24.15 22.66 -0.05
CA GLU A 88 23.75 21.48 0.73
C GLU A 88 24.27 20.19 0.07
N HIS A 89 24.11 20.08 -1.26
CA HIS A 89 24.63 18.93 -2.00
C HIS A 89 26.17 18.86 -1.96
N ALA A 90 26.86 20.00 -2.09
CA ALA A 90 28.31 20.08 -2.00
C ALA A 90 28.82 19.69 -0.60
N MET A 91 28.16 20.17 0.46
CA MET A 91 28.49 19.79 1.84
C MET A 91 28.27 18.30 2.10
N LEU A 92 27.15 17.74 1.62
CA LEU A 92 26.86 16.31 1.74
C LEU A 92 27.89 15.47 0.98
N LEU A 93 28.24 15.84 -0.25
CA LEU A 93 29.26 15.14 -1.03
C LEU A 93 30.61 15.14 -0.31
N ALA A 94 31.06 16.29 0.19
CA ALA A 94 32.30 16.42 0.94
C ALA A 94 32.30 15.53 2.21
N GLU A 95 31.17 15.43 2.91
CA GLU A 95 31.01 14.52 4.04
C GLU A 95 31.13 13.06 3.62
N LEU A 96 30.43 12.64 2.55
CA LEU A 96 30.47 11.27 2.03
C LEU A 96 31.86 10.87 1.51
N GLU A 97 32.67 11.82 1.04
CA GLU A 97 34.04 11.60 0.58
C GLU A 97 35.08 11.63 1.72
N SER A 98 34.68 12.09 2.90
CA SER A 98 35.57 12.20 4.04
C SER A 98 36.13 10.83 4.49
N PRO A 99 37.39 10.77 4.96
CA PRO A 99 37.96 9.53 5.52
C PRO A 99 37.14 8.95 6.67
N ALA A 100 36.46 9.81 7.44
CA ALA A 100 35.60 9.41 8.55
C ALA A 100 34.35 8.65 8.09
N TYR A 101 33.84 8.92 6.87
CA TYR A 101 32.66 8.26 6.31
C TYR A 101 32.96 7.02 5.46
N ARG A 102 34.18 6.89 4.94
CA ARG A 102 34.56 5.78 4.04
C ARG A 102 34.20 4.40 4.60
N ALA A 103 34.58 4.11 5.85
CA ALA A 103 34.27 2.85 6.52
C ALA A 103 32.76 2.62 6.76
N ARG A 104 31.93 3.66 6.74
CA ARG A 104 30.46 3.53 6.83
C ARG A 104 29.87 3.21 5.46
N LEU A 105 30.34 3.87 4.41
CA LEU A 105 29.89 3.57 3.04
C LEU A 105 30.26 2.15 2.63
N GLU A 106 31.43 1.66 3.06
CA GLU A 106 31.81 0.25 2.91
C GLU A 106 30.85 -0.69 3.64
N ARG A 107 30.51 -0.41 4.90
CA ARG A 107 29.52 -1.21 5.65
C ARG A 107 28.13 -1.16 5.03
N LEU A 108 27.71 -0.01 4.51
CA LEU A 108 26.45 0.14 3.79
C LEU A 108 26.44 -0.70 2.51
N LYS A 109 27.50 -0.64 1.70
CA LYS A 109 27.65 -1.47 0.50
C LYS A 109 27.66 -2.96 0.84
N GLN A 110 28.31 -3.34 1.94
CA GLN A 110 28.27 -4.72 2.45
C GLN A 110 26.85 -5.13 2.85
N LEU A 111 26.11 -4.28 3.57
CA LEU A 111 24.71 -4.55 3.94
C LEU A 111 23.83 -4.69 2.70
N GLN A 112 23.99 -3.84 1.68
CA GLN A 112 23.27 -3.95 0.41
C GLN A 112 23.54 -5.31 -0.27
N ASN A 113 24.79 -5.77 -0.31
CA ASN A 113 25.14 -7.07 -0.89
C ASN A 113 24.60 -8.24 -0.05
N GLN A 114 24.72 -8.16 1.28
CA GLN A 114 24.16 -9.17 2.18
C GLN A 114 22.64 -9.27 2.05
N MET A 115 21.97 -8.16 1.76
CA MET A 115 20.53 -8.14 1.58
C MET A 115 20.07 -8.93 0.35
N ASP A 116 20.83 -8.93 -0.75
CA ASP A 116 20.52 -9.79 -1.90
C ASP A 116 20.64 -11.28 -1.54
N LEU A 117 21.69 -11.64 -0.78
CA LEU A 117 21.90 -13.00 -0.31
C LEU A 117 20.78 -13.43 0.66
N LEU A 118 20.41 -12.55 1.59
CA LEU A 118 19.32 -12.76 2.53
C LEU A 118 17.99 -12.96 1.80
N MET A 119 17.68 -12.10 0.83
CA MET A 119 16.43 -12.21 0.07
C MET A 119 16.41 -13.43 -0.85
N ARG A 120 17.57 -13.89 -1.34
CA ARG A 120 17.69 -15.18 -2.03
C ARG A 120 17.43 -16.37 -1.10
N ASP A 121 17.92 -16.33 0.14
CA ASP A 121 17.60 -17.36 1.15
C ASP A 121 16.10 -17.34 1.50
N VAL A 122 15.50 -16.15 1.66
CA VAL A 122 14.05 -16.00 1.86
C VAL A 122 13.28 -16.61 0.69
N TYR A 123 13.69 -16.33 -0.55
CA TYR A 123 13.11 -16.94 -1.75
C TYR A 123 13.13 -18.46 -1.71
N HIS A 124 14.29 -19.07 -1.43
CA HIS A 124 14.43 -20.52 -1.42
C HIS A 124 13.54 -21.17 -0.34
N LYS A 125 13.49 -20.58 0.85
CA LYS A 125 12.65 -21.08 1.96
C LYS A 125 11.16 -20.88 1.70
N GLU A 126 10.75 -19.71 1.23
CA GLU A 126 9.37 -19.44 0.84
C GLU A 126 8.92 -20.42 -0.26
N LYS A 127 9.74 -20.58 -1.31
CA LYS A 127 9.46 -21.54 -2.38
C LYS A 127 9.32 -22.95 -1.83
N ALA A 128 10.19 -23.40 -0.92
CA ALA A 128 10.10 -24.73 -0.34
C ALA A 128 8.78 -24.93 0.44
N PHE A 129 8.39 -23.98 1.30
CA PHE A 129 7.12 -24.03 2.02
C PHE A 129 5.92 -24.02 1.07
N SER A 130 5.91 -23.14 0.08
CA SER A 130 4.86 -23.06 -0.92
C SER A 130 4.76 -24.34 -1.76
N THR A 131 5.88 -24.89 -2.22
CA THR A 131 5.91 -26.12 -3.04
C THR A 131 5.31 -27.30 -2.26
N SER A 132 5.74 -27.50 -1.01
CA SER A 132 5.20 -28.58 -0.17
C SER A 132 3.69 -28.45 -0.02
N HIS A 133 3.22 -27.26 0.35
CA HIS A 133 1.79 -26.96 0.47
C HIS A 133 1.01 -27.21 -0.81
N TYR A 134 1.55 -26.79 -1.96
CA TYR A 134 0.86 -26.95 -3.23
C TYR A 134 0.77 -28.41 -3.66
N VAL A 135 1.78 -29.24 -3.40
CA VAL A 135 1.72 -30.68 -3.67
C VAL A 135 0.64 -31.34 -2.82
N ASP A 136 0.58 -31.02 -1.52
CA ASP A 136 -0.45 -31.56 -0.62
C ASP A 136 -1.86 -31.10 -1.03
N LEU A 137 -2.01 -29.80 -1.33
CA LEU A 137 -3.26 -29.22 -1.81
C LEU A 137 -3.72 -29.84 -3.12
N ALA A 138 -2.81 -30.10 -4.06
CA ALA A 138 -3.18 -30.66 -5.35
C ALA A 138 -3.78 -32.07 -5.20
N ASN A 139 -3.16 -32.89 -4.35
CA ASN A 139 -3.68 -34.21 -4.00
C ASN A 139 -5.04 -34.09 -3.30
N GLU A 140 -5.14 -33.22 -2.28
CA GLU A 140 -6.40 -33.06 -1.54
C GLU A 140 -7.53 -32.60 -2.48
N ALA A 141 -7.31 -31.58 -3.30
CA ALA A 141 -8.30 -31.04 -4.22
C ALA A 141 -8.81 -32.10 -5.21
N TYR A 142 -7.90 -32.86 -5.82
CA TYR A 142 -8.26 -33.91 -6.78
C TYR A 142 -9.09 -35.02 -6.12
N TYR A 143 -8.56 -35.69 -5.10
CA TYR A 143 -9.22 -36.86 -4.50
C TYR A 143 -10.52 -36.51 -3.79
N ARG A 144 -10.57 -35.34 -3.15
CA ARG A 144 -11.75 -34.89 -2.43
C ARG A 144 -12.89 -34.51 -3.37
N SER A 145 -12.56 -33.91 -4.52
CA SER A 145 -13.54 -33.64 -5.57
C SER A 145 -14.12 -34.94 -6.15
N ILE A 146 -13.29 -35.95 -6.45
CA ILE A 146 -13.78 -37.29 -6.88
C ILE A 146 -14.67 -37.91 -5.81
N PHE A 147 -14.22 -37.92 -4.56
CA PHE A 147 -15.01 -38.45 -3.45
C PHE A 147 -16.36 -37.73 -3.33
N PHE A 148 -16.39 -36.42 -3.55
CA PHE A 148 -17.63 -35.65 -3.58
C PHE A 148 -18.57 -36.12 -4.71
N VAL A 149 -18.05 -36.33 -5.92
CA VAL A 149 -18.82 -36.85 -7.06
C VAL A 149 -19.39 -38.24 -6.75
N GLN A 150 -18.60 -39.14 -6.16
CA GLN A 150 -19.05 -40.47 -5.73
C GLN A 150 -20.19 -40.39 -4.70
N GLN A 151 -20.04 -39.54 -3.68
CA GLN A 151 -21.08 -39.34 -2.66
C GLN A 151 -22.37 -38.79 -3.25
N GLN A 152 -22.27 -37.90 -4.23
CA GLN A 152 -23.46 -37.34 -4.87
C GLN A 152 -24.18 -38.36 -5.75
N THR A 153 -23.44 -39.09 -6.58
CA THR A 153 -24.01 -40.11 -7.47
C THR A 153 -24.43 -41.38 -6.71
N SER A 154 -23.94 -41.56 -5.47
CA SER A 154 -24.01 -42.83 -4.74
C SER A 154 -23.39 -44.01 -5.51
N LEU A 155 -22.46 -43.70 -6.43
CA LEU A 155 -21.73 -44.68 -7.23
C LEU A 155 -20.27 -44.72 -6.78
N GLY A 156 -19.82 -45.89 -6.34
CA GLY A 156 -18.40 -46.15 -6.16
C GLY A 156 -17.79 -46.56 -7.50
N PHE A 157 -17.07 -45.64 -8.15
CA PHE A 157 -16.34 -45.91 -9.39
C PHE A 157 -14.83 -45.91 -9.13
N SER A 158 -14.09 -46.66 -9.96
CA SER A 158 -12.62 -46.62 -9.94
C SER A 158 -12.12 -45.36 -10.64
N PHE A 159 -11.01 -44.81 -10.16
CA PHE A 159 -10.35 -43.64 -10.73
C PHE A 159 -8.84 -43.79 -10.60
N ASN A 160 -8.08 -43.10 -11.44
CA ASN A 160 -6.63 -43.14 -11.42
C ASN A 160 -6.05 -42.29 -10.28
N LEU A 161 -4.90 -42.72 -9.73
CA LEU A 161 -4.14 -41.87 -8.83
C LEU A 161 -3.57 -40.67 -9.60
N VAL A 162 -3.51 -39.52 -8.94
CA VAL A 162 -2.93 -38.33 -9.55
C VAL A 162 -1.44 -38.56 -9.81
N ASP A 163 -1.01 -38.37 -11.06
CA ASP A 163 0.40 -38.48 -11.42
C ASP A 163 1.19 -37.28 -10.89
N ARG A 164 2.39 -37.52 -10.39
CA ARG A 164 3.32 -36.48 -9.97
C ARG A 164 3.66 -35.55 -11.12
N ASP A 165 3.81 -36.08 -12.34
CA ASP A 165 4.10 -35.27 -13.53
C ASP A 165 2.99 -34.28 -13.84
N LEU A 166 1.73 -34.62 -13.52
CA LEU A 166 0.59 -33.73 -13.69
C LEU A 166 0.64 -32.59 -12.67
N ILE A 167 0.95 -32.89 -11.40
CA ILE A 167 1.15 -31.87 -10.37
C ILE A 167 2.30 -30.94 -10.77
N ASP A 168 3.44 -31.49 -11.19
CA ASP A 168 4.60 -30.69 -11.58
C ASP A 168 4.29 -29.77 -12.78
N LYS A 169 3.53 -30.27 -13.77
CA LYS A 169 3.02 -29.44 -14.89
C LYS A 169 2.11 -28.32 -14.41
N ALA A 170 1.17 -28.59 -13.50
CA ALA A 170 0.27 -27.58 -12.93
C ALA A 170 1.07 -26.48 -12.19
N LEU A 171 2.08 -26.87 -11.41
CA LEU A 171 2.94 -25.93 -10.67
C LEU A 171 3.85 -25.10 -11.56
N GLN A 172 4.31 -25.65 -12.69
CA GLN A 172 5.16 -24.95 -13.66
C GLN A 172 4.36 -24.07 -14.63
N LYS A 173 3.06 -24.30 -14.75
CA LYS A 173 2.17 -23.58 -15.67
C LYS A 173 2.23 -22.07 -15.41
N ARG A 174 2.54 -21.33 -16.46
CA ARG A 174 2.52 -19.86 -16.43
C ARG A 174 1.10 -19.41 -16.73
N TRP A 175 0.36 -19.07 -15.69
CA TRP A 175 -0.93 -18.40 -15.81
C TRP A 175 -0.73 -16.92 -15.56
N TYR A 176 -1.39 -16.01 -16.30
CA TYR A 176 -1.18 -14.56 -16.13
C TYR A 176 0.31 -14.12 -16.23
N GLY A 177 1.07 -14.76 -17.12
CA GLY A 177 2.45 -14.39 -17.49
C GLY A 177 3.59 -14.94 -16.63
N ALA A 178 3.30 -15.59 -15.49
CA ALA A 178 4.32 -16.16 -14.60
C ALA A 178 3.79 -17.39 -13.83
N ASN A 179 4.67 -18.25 -13.36
CA ASN A 179 4.34 -19.27 -12.36
C ASN A 179 4.60 -18.76 -10.93
N TYR A 180 4.19 -19.53 -9.91
CA TYR A 180 4.33 -19.13 -8.51
C TYR A 180 5.79 -18.86 -8.11
N SER A 181 6.74 -19.67 -8.59
CA SER A 181 8.16 -19.54 -8.25
C SER A 181 8.74 -18.23 -8.78
N GLU A 182 8.39 -17.86 -10.02
CA GLU A 182 8.77 -16.58 -10.63
C GLU A 182 8.18 -15.39 -9.84
N ARG A 183 6.95 -15.51 -9.34
CA ARG A 183 6.29 -14.47 -8.52
C ARG A 183 6.95 -14.29 -7.17
N ILE A 184 7.34 -15.37 -6.49
CA ILE A 184 8.10 -15.31 -5.23
C ILE A 184 9.46 -14.64 -5.46
N TRP A 185 10.15 -15.02 -6.55
CA TRP A 185 11.41 -14.39 -6.94
C TRP A 185 11.23 -12.89 -7.15
N HIS A 186 10.24 -12.47 -7.93
CA HIS A 186 9.97 -11.05 -8.16
C HIS A 186 9.68 -10.30 -6.85
N ASN A 187 8.87 -10.85 -5.94
CA ASN A 187 8.56 -10.22 -4.65
C ASN A 187 9.83 -10.00 -3.81
N THR A 188 10.67 -11.02 -3.70
CA THR A 188 11.90 -10.96 -2.89
C THR A 188 12.94 -10.00 -3.49
N GLN A 189 13.11 -9.99 -4.82
CA GLN A 189 13.99 -9.05 -5.51
C GLN A 189 13.50 -7.60 -5.42
N SER A 190 12.19 -7.38 -5.58
CA SER A 190 11.60 -6.06 -5.42
C SER A 190 11.77 -5.52 -4.00
N LEU A 191 11.63 -6.39 -2.98
CA LEU A 191 11.86 -6.01 -1.59
C LEU A 191 13.32 -5.65 -1.34
N ALA A 192 14.27 -6.45 -1.84
CA ALA A 192 15.70 -6.14 -1.73
C ALA A 192 16.02 -4.76 -2.30
N ARG A 193 15.57 -4.48 -3.53
CA ARG A 193 15.78 -3.18 -4.21
C ARG A 193 15.18 -2.03 -3.41
N SER A 194 13.91 -2.14 -3.01
CA SER A 194 13.25 -1.09 -2.22
C SER A 194 13.93 -0.83 -0.89
N LEU A 195 14.48 -1.85 -0.22
CA LEU A 195 15.24 -1.65 1.01
C LEU A 195 16.58 -0.94 0.73
N LYS A 196 17.30 -1.29 -0.35
CA LYS A 196 18.55 -0.59 -0.73
C LYS A 196 18.29 0.89 -1.00
N GLU A 197 17.21 1.20 -1.69
CA GLU A 197 16.76 2.58 -1.93
C GLU A 197 16.52 3.31 -0.60
N GLU A 198 15.77 2.71 0.34
CA GLU A 198 15.52 3.34 1.64
C GLU A 198 16.79 3.53 2.49
N LEU A 199 17.77 2.63 2.37
CA LEU A 199 19.06 2.79 3.04
C LEU A 199 19.84 3.99 2.48
N LEU A 200 19.80 4.22 1.17
CA LEU A 200 20.39 5.42 0.56
C LEU A 200 19.62 6.69 0.94
N ILE A 201 18.29 6.64 0.99
CA ILE A 201 17.50 7.78 1.49
C ILE A 201 17.89 8.07 2.94
N ASN A 202 18.02 7.05 3.78
CA ASN A 202 18.44 7.25 5.17
C ASN A 202 19.82 7.92 5.25
N LEU A 203 20.77 7.47 4.43
CA LEU A 203 22.12 8.04 4.35
C LEU A 203 22.10 9.56 4.07
N VAL A 204 21.28 10.02 3.12
CA VAL A 204 21.29 11.44 2.69
C VAL A 204 20.35 12.33 3.50
N THR A 205 19.36 11.76 4.20
CA THR A 205 18.41 12.54 5.02
C THR A 205 18.79 12.60 6.49
N GLY A 206 19.61 11.65 6.97
CA GLY A 206 19.93 11.51 8.38
C GLY A 206 18.70 11.15 9.23
N ARG A 207 17.83 10.24 8.75
CA ARG A 207 16.67 9.78 9.55
C ARG A 207 17.15 9.22 10.89
N THR A 208 16.30 9.36 11.90
CA THR A 208 16.57 8.72 13.20
C THR A 208 16.57 7.19 13.06
N ASP A 209 17.28 6.50 13.95
CA ASP A 209 17.29 5.03 13.97
C ASP A 209 15.88 4.45 14.07
N GLN A 210 15.02 5.10 14.86
CA GLN A 210 13.63 4.69 15.02
C GLN A 210 12.86 4.79 13.70
N GLU A 211 12.96 5.92 12.98
CA GLU A 211 12.32 6.07 11.67
C GLU A 211 12.83 5.05 10.66
N ALA A 212 14.14 4.82 10.62
CA ALA A 212 14.76 3.84 9.73
C ALA A 212 14.28 2.42 10.04
N ALA A 213 14.28 2.04 11.31
CA ALA A 213 13.80 0.74 11.77
C ALA A 213 12.33 0.51 11.42
N ASP A 214 11.48 1.54 11.59
CA ASP A 214 10.05 1.48 11.26
C ASP A 214 9.83 1.34 9.75
N ILE A 215 10.58 2.07 8.92
CA ILE A 215 10.50 1.96 7.45
C ILE A 215 10.93 0.56 6.99
N ILE A 216 12.05 0.04 7.50
CA ILE A 216 12.53 -1.32 7.18
C ILE A 216 11.45 -2.33 7.58
N ALA A 217 10.92 -2.24 8.80
CA ALA A 217 9.86 -3.12 9.27
C ALA A 217 8.62 -3.08 8.38
N ASN A 218 8.18 -1.89 7.95
CA ASN A 218 7.02 -1.71 7.08
C ASN A 218 7.24 -2.28 5.67
N LYS A 219 8.44 -2.17 5.10
CA LYS A 219 8.77 -2.79 3.79
C LYS A 219 8.73 -4.32 3.89
N PHE A 220 9.32 -4.90 4.94
CA PHE A 220 9.24 -6.35 5.18
C PHE A 220 7.80 -6.81 5.42
N ALA A 221 6.99 -6.06 6.17
CA ALA A 221 5.58 -6.36 6.37
C ALA A 221 4.80 -6.33 5.05
N SER A 222 5.13 -5.39 4.15
CA SER A 222 4.57 -5.33 2.80
C SER A 222 4.98 -6.54 1.95
N GLY A 223 6.25 -6.95 2.01
CA GLY A 223 6.75 -8.16 1.36
C GLY A 223 6.05 -9.43 1.85
N ALA A 224 5.86 -9.56 3.17
CA ALA A 224 5.12 -10.68 3.78
C ALA A 224 3.64 -10.68 3.37
N SER A 225 3.01 -9.50 3.31
CA SER A 225 1.62 -9.36 2.83
C SER A 225 1.47 -9.75 1.36
N ASN A 226 2.46 -9.41 0.51
CA ASN A 226 2.53 -9.87 -0.87
C ASN A 226 2.68 -11.40 -0.95
N ALA A 227 3.59 -11.99 -0.17
CA ALA A 227 3.79 -13.43 -0.11
C ALA A 227 2.49 -14.17 0.28
N ARG A 228 1.81 -13.71 1.34
CA ARG A 228 0.50 -14.23 1.75
C ARG A 228 -0.55 -14.16 0.63
N ARG A 229 -0.61 -13.03 -0.09
CA ARG A 229 -1.51 -12.88 -1.26
C ARG A 229 -1.18 -13.90 -2.34
N LEU A 230 0.11 -14.12 -2.64
CA LEU A 230 0.56 -15.10 -3.61
C LEU A 230 0.12 -16.50 -3.19
N VAL A 231 0.50 -16.95 -1.98
CA VAL A 231 0.16 -18.29 -1.47
C VAL A 231 -1.32 -18.60 -1.64
N ARG A 232 -2.20 -17.68 -1.22
CA ARG A 232 -3.64 -17.86 -1.35
C ARG A 232 -4.16 -17.86 -2.77
N THR A 233 -3.63 -16.97 -3.60
CA THR A 233 -4.11 -16.84 -4.98
C THR A 233 -3.71 -18.06 -5.80
N GLU A 234 -2.45 -18.51 -5.68
CA GLU A 234 -1.98 -19.75 -6.29
C GLU A 234 -2.71 -20.98 -5.74
N SER A 235 -2.99 -21.03 -4.43
CA SER A 235 -3.77 -22.13 -3.84
C SER A 235 -5.18 -22.20 -4.45
N CYS A 236 -5.83 -21.05 -4.66
CA CYS A 236 -7.14 -21.00 -5.30
C CYS A 236 -7.05 -21.51 -6.73
N GLU A 237 -6.02 -21.07 -7.47
CA GLU A 237 -5.82 -21.48 -8.86
C GLU A 237 -5.57 -22.97 -9.00
N LEU A 238 -4.62 -23.50 -8.24
CA LEU A 238 -4.27 -24.91 -8.24
C LEU A 238 -5.44 -25.79 -7.81
N ALA A 239 -6.15 -25.43 -6.74
CA ALA A 239 -7.31 -26.21 -6.28
C ALA A 239 -8.37 -26.33 -7.39
N ASN A 240 -8.72 -25.22 -8.06
CA ASN A 240 -9.69 -25.26 -9.16
C ASN A 240 -9.15 -26.04 -10.37
N GLN A 241 -7.86 -25.96 -10.70
CA GLN A 241 -7.28 -26.79 -11.76
C GLN A 241 -7.38 -28.29 -11.44
N MET A 242 -7.07 -28.69 -10.22
CA MET A 242 -7.16 -30.08 -9.80
C MET A 242 -8.61 -30.57 -9.70
N GLU A 243 -9.55 -29.69 -9.34
CA GLU A 243 -10.99 -29.95 -9.47
C GLU A 243 -11.37 -30.22 -10.93
N MET A 244 -10.86 -29.45 -11.91
CA MET A 244 -11.14 -29.73 -13.33
C MET A 244 -10.61 -31.10 -13.76
N GLN A 245 -9.39 -31.46 -13.35
CA GLN A 245 -8.82 -32.78 -13.65
C GLN A 245 -9.67 -33.91 -13.05
N SER A 246 -10.24 -33.69 -11.86
CA SER A 246 -11.18 -34.64 -11.27
C SER A 246 -12.49 -34.75 -12.06
N TYR A 247 -12.98 -33.66 -12.63
CA TYR A 247 -14.19 -33.64 -13.44
C TYR A 247 -13.97 -34.38 -14.76
N GLU A 248 -12.83 -34.17 -15.42
CA GLU A 248 -12.43 -34.91 -16.61
C GLU A 248 -12.36 -36.42 -16.33
N GLU A 249 -11.71 -36.83 -15.24
CA GLU A 249 -11.64 -38.25 -14.82
C GLU A 249 -13.02 -38.87 -14.57
N CYS A 250 -13.96 -38.08 -14.03
CA CYS A 250 -15.32 -38.52 -13.76
C CYS A 250 -16.26 -38.44 -14.98
N GLY A 251 -15.78 -38.01 -16.15
CA GLY A 251 -16.60 -37.81 -17.35
C GLY A 251 -17.59 -36.64 -17.23
N ILE A 252 -17.29 -35.65 -16.40
CA ILE A 252 -18.09 -34.45 -16.20
C ILE A 252 -17.63 -33.38 -17.21
N GLU A 253 -18.53 -32.97 -18.10
CA GLU A 253 -18.20 -32.01 -19.17
C GLU A 253 -18.38 -30.55 -18.75
N THR A 254 -19.20 -30.29 -17.74
CA THR A 254 -19.54 -28.93 -17.28
C THR A 254 -19.38 -28.75 -15.78
N TYR A 255 -19.07 -27.53 -15.36
CA TYR A 255 -18.99 -27.13 -13.95
C TYR A 255 -19.81 -25.86 -13.68
N ILE A 256 -20.16 -25.63 -12.42
CA ILE A 256 -20.87 -24.43 -11.96
C ILE A 256 -19.89 -23.54 -11.20
N PHE A 257 -19.84 -22.26 -11.55
CA PHE A 257 -19.08 -21.26 -10.82
C PHE A 257 -19.82 -20.86 -9.53
N VAL A 258 -19.14 -20.93 -8.39
CA VAL A 258 -19.73 -20.65 -7.07
C VAL A 258 -18.95 -19.53 -6.37
N ALA A 259 -19.53 -18.34 -6.32
CA ALA A 259 -18.97 -17.20 -5.61
C ALA A 259 -19.08 -17.36 -4.08
N THR A 260 -18.28 -16.64 -3.31
CA THR A 260 -18.63 -16.45 -1.89
C THR A 260 -19.88 -15.58 -1.79
N LEU A 261 -20.77 -15.84 -0.84
CA LEU A 261 -21.93 -14.99 -0.57
C LEU A 261 -21.64 -14.06 0.60
N ASP A 262 -21.00 -12.93 0.32
CA ASP A 262 -20.76 -11.84 1.29
C ASP A 262 -20.54 -10.47 0.62
N LEU A 263 -20.58 -9.40 1.42
CA LEU A 263 -20.40 -8.02 0.92
C LEU A 263 -19.06 -7.75 0.23
N ARG A 264 -18.03 -8.56 0.46
CA ARG A 264 -16.68 -8.41 -0.10
C ARG A 264 -16.51 -9.14 -1.43
N THR A 265 -17.51 -9.89 -1.89
CA THR A 265 -17.47 -10.59 -3.17
C THR A 265 -17.32 -9.59 -4.29
N SER A 266 -16.40 -9.80 -5.24
CA SER A 266 -16.12 -8.84 -6.30
C SER A 266 -17.21 -8.84 -7.38
N PRO A 267 -17.43 -7.73 -8.11
CA PRO A 267 -18.38 -7.70 -9.23
C PRO A 267 -18.17 -8.84 -10.24
N ALA A 268 -16.92 -9.12 -10.61
CA ALA A 268 -16.58 -10.20 -11.55
C ALA A 268 -17.04 -11.59 -11.06
N CYS A 269 -16.91 -11.88 -9.76
CA CYS A 269 -17.40 -13.12 -9.16
C CYS A 269 -18.92 -13.15 -9.03
N ARG A 270 -19.55 -12.02 -8.64
CA ARG A 270 -21.03 -11.91 -8.50
C ARG A 270 -21.72 -12.22 -9.83
N GLU A 271 -21.18 -11.67 -10.91
CA GLU A 271 -21.72 -11.84 -12.27
C GLU A 271 -21.66 -13.29 -12.76
N ARG A 272 -20.76 -14.11 -12.20
CA ARG A 272 -20.54 -15.50 -12.62
C ARG A 272 -21.22 -16.52 -11.73
N ASP A 273 -21.70 -16.11 -10.56
CA ASP A 273 -22.27 -17.03 -9.58
C ASP A 273 -23.47 -17.79 -10.16
N GLY A 274 -23.40 -19.12 -10.12
CA GLY A 274 -24.41 -20.04 -10.65
C GLY A 274 -24.34 -20.27 -12.16
N LYS A 275 -23.43 -19.63 -12.90
CA LYS A 275 -23.24 -19.90 -14.34
C LYS A 275 -22.51 -21.22 -14.54
N ARG A 276 -22.88 -21.91 -15.63
CA ARG A 276 -22.30 -23.18 -16.07
C ARG A 276 -21.29 -22.94 -17.18
N TYR A 277 -20.18 -23.66 -17.15
CA TYR A 277 -19.09 -23.56 -18.10
C TYR A 277 -18.58 -24.94 -18.48
N SER A 278 -18.03 -25.09 -19.67
CA SER A 278 -17.35 -26.30 -20.12
C SER A 278 -16.04 -26.47 -19.35
N VAL A 279 -15.76 -27.69 -18.87
CA VAL A 279 -14.49 -28.06 -18.23
C VAL A 279 -13.32 -27.85 -19.21
N ALA A 280 -13.51 -28.20 -20.49
CA ALA A 280 -12.50 -28.05 -21.53
C ALA A 280 -12.18 -26.58 -21.88
N GLU A 281 -13.09 -25.65 -21.58
CA GLU A 281 -12.91 -24.21 -21.81
C GLU A 281 -12.45 -23.47 -20.54
N GLN A 282 -12.01 -24.19 -19.51
CA GLN A 282 -11.63 -23.58 -18.24
C GLN A 282 -10.48 -22.58 -18.41
N GLN A 283 -10.68 -21.39 -17.85
CA GLN A 283 -9.73 -20.29 -17.90
C GLN A 283 -9.81 -19.45 -16.61
N PRO A 284 -8.75 -19.51 -15.76
CA PRO A 284 -8.62 -18.64 -14.60
C PRO A 284 -8.74 -17.17 -14.98
N GLY A 285 -9.50 -16.39 -14.21
CA GLY A 285 -9.69 -14.97 -14.48
C GLY A 285 -10.79 -14.64 -15.49
N VAL A 286 -11.34 -15.64 -16.20
CA VAL A 286 -12.37 -15.45 -17.23
C VAL A 286 -13.65 -16.19 -16.89
N ASN A 287 -13.58 -17.50 -16.65
CA ASN A 287 -14.74 -18.34 -16.31
C ASN A 287 -14.47 -19.29 -15.12
N SER A 288 -13.25 -19.27 -14.57
CA SER A 288 -12.87 -20.03 -13.39
C SER A 288 -12.13 -19.15 -12.37
N PRO A 289 -12.28 -19.41 -11.06
CA PRO A 289 -11.44 -18.80 -10.06
C PRO A 289 -9.95 -19.20 -10.25
N PRO A 290 -9.01 -18.36 -9.77
CA PRO A 290 -9.22 -17.05 -9.16
C PRO A 290 -9.53 -15.97 -10.20
N MET A 291 -10.57 -15.16 -9.93
CA MET A 291 -10.92 -14.01 -10.78
C MET A 291 -10.06 -12.77 -10.53
N HIS A 292 -9.40 -12.72 -9.37
CA HIS A 292 -8.62 -11.60 -8.88
C HIS A 292 -7.74 -12.08 -7.71
N PRO A 293 -6.72 -11.32 -7.29
CA PRO A 293 -6.01 -11.63 -6.06
C PRO A 293 -6.98 -11.71 -4.87
N TRP A 294 -6.71 -12.62 -3.93
CA TRP A 294 -7.60 -12.92 -2.81
C TRP A 294 -9.00 -13.44 -3.22
N CYS A 295 -9.13 -14.07 -4.38
CA CYS A 295 -10.38 -14.75 -4.75
C CYS A 295 -10.74 -15.82 -3.70
N ARG A 296 -12.04 -15.97 -3.45
CA ARG A 296 -12.62 -16.95 -2.51
C ARG A 296 -13.74 -17.77 -3.14
N SER A 297 -13.95 -17.57 -4.44
CA SER A 297 -14.88 -18.35 -5.25
C SER A 297 -14.28 -19.71 -5.55
N THR A 298 -15.13 -20.67 -5.88
CA THR A 298 -14.77 -22.06 -6.17
C THR A 298 -15.63 -22.59 -7.31
N THR A 299 -15.39 -23.82 -7.71
CA THR A 299 -16.28 -24.55 -8.63
C THR A 299 -16.94 -25.74 -7.96
N VAL A 300 -18.01 -26.23 -8.58
CA VAL A 300 -18.58 -27.54 -8.27
C VAL A 300 -18.94 -28.23 -9.59
N CYS A 301 -18.90 -29.56 -9.62
CA CYS A 301 -19.40 -30.34 -10.76
C CYS A 301 -20.85 -29.95 -11.11
N ASP A 302 -21.18 -29.96 -12.42
CA ASP A 302 -22.53 -29.62 -12.85
C ASP A 302 -23.54 -30.70 -12.48
N ILE A 303 -24.62 -30.23 -11.87
CA ILE A 303 -25.68 -31.05 -11.29
C ILE A 303 -27.01 -30.33 -11.49
N SER A 304 -28.12 -31.06 -11.41
CA SER A 304 -29.42 -30.47 -11.71
C SER A 304 -29.80 -29.39 -10.68
N ASN A 305 -30.56 -28.37 -11.13
CA ASN A 305 -31.07 -27.34 -10.23
C ASN A 305 -31.93 -27.91 -9.08
N LYS A 306 -32.60 -29.05 -9.32
CA LYS A 306 -33.39 -29.77 -8.31
C LYS A 306 -32.49 -30.37 -7.23
N GLU A 307 -31.32 -30.88 -7.58
CA GLU A 307 -30.33 -31.39 -6.63
C GLU A 307 -29.67 -30.25 -5.86
N LEU A 308 -29.27 -29.17 -6.54
CA LEU A 308 -28.72 -27.97 -5.88
C LEU A 308 -29.68 -27.41 -4.83
N ALA A 309 -30.98 -27.39 -5.12
CA ALA A 309 -32.00 -26.91 -4.18
C ALA A 309 -32.09 -27.76 -2.89
N ARG A 310 -31.64 -29.03 -2.93
CA ARG A 310 -31.58 -29.92 -1.75
C ARG A 310 -30.27 -29.78 -0.96
N MET A 311 -29.31 -29.06 -1.51
CA MET A 311 -28.01 -28.80 -0.90
C MET A 311 -27.98 -27.41 -0.27
N LYS A 312 -26.95 -27.16 0.55
CA LYS A 312 -26.70 -25.86 1.18
C LYS A 312 -25.29 -25.38 0.86
N ARG A 313 -25.11 -24.06 0.77
CA ARG A 313 -23.82 -23.36 0.66
C ARG A 313 -23.68 -22.36 1.80
N ALA A 314 -22.45 -21.97 2.10
CA ALA A 314 -22.17 -20.98 3.11
C ALA A 314 -22.44 -19.56 2.57
N ALA A 315 -23.07 -18.73 3.39
CA ALA A 315 -23.20 -17.30 3.21
C ALA A 315 -22.78 -16.58 4.49
N ARG A 316 -22.32 -15.35 4.39
CA ARG A 316 -21.98 -14.54 5.55
C ARG A 316 -23.05 -13.49 5.77
N ASP A 317 -23.63 -13.46 6.95
CA ASP A 317 -24.57 -12.41 7.32
C ASP A 317 -23.88 -11.03 7.23
N PRO A 318 -24.48 -10.04 6.52
CA PRO A 318 -23.83 -8.78 6.21
C PRO A 318 -23.64 -7.85 7.43
N VAL A 319 -24.37 -8.07 8.52
CA VAL A 319 -24.33 -7.22 9.72
C VAL A 319 -23.42 -7.84 10.78
N THR A 320 -23.68 -9.09 11.15
CA THR A 320 -22.98 -9.82 12.21
C THR A 320 -21.69 -10.47 11.73
N GLY A 321 -21.56 -10.69 10.43
CA GLY A 321 -20.42 -11.40 9.86
C GLY A 321 -20.43 -12.90 10.15
N LYS A 322 -21.48 -13.48 10.76
CA LYS A 322 -21.53 -14.92 11.04
C LYS A 322 -21.80 -15.73 9.77
N VAL A 323 -21.31 -16.96 9.72
CA VAL A 323 -21.55 -17.88 8.61
C VAL A 323 -22.89 -18.58 8.81
N GLU A 324 -23.77 -18.48 7.83
CA GLU A 324 -25.07 -19.13 7.75
C GLU A 324 -25.12 -20.08 6.55
N MET A 325 -26.03 -21.05 6.59
CA MET A 325 -26.22 -22.02 5.51
C MET A 325 -27.48 -21.67 4.73
N VAL A 326 -27.33 -21.39 3.44
CA VAL A 326 -28.43 -21.07 2.52
C VAL A 326 -28.55 -22.14 1.44
N PRO A 327 -29.68 -22.27 0.72
CA PRO A 327 -29.78 -23.20 -0.41
C PRO A 327 -28.63 -23.04 -1.41
N ALA A 328 -28.07 -24.14 -1.91
CA ALA A 328 -26.88 -24.08 -2.78
C ALA A 328 -27.17 -23.42 -4.15
N ASN A 329 -28.42 -23.46 -4.62
CA ASN A 329 -28.86 -22.76 -5.82
C ASN A 329 -29.12 -21.26 -5.62
N MET A 330 -29.00 -20.73 -4.39
CA MET A 330 -29.10 -19.29 -4.16
C MET A 330 -27.93 -18.58 -4.82
N THR A 331 -28.22 -17.69 -5.77
CA THR A 331 -27.20 -16.85 -6.42
C THR A 331 -26.83 -15.66 -5.54
N TYR A 332 -25.72 -15.00 -5.84
CA TYR A 332 -25.30 -13.78 -5.18
C TYR A 332 -26.37 -12.69 -5.25
N GLU A 333 -26.99 -12.50 -6.41
CA GLU A 333 -28.06 -11.51 -6.60
C GLU A 333 -29.25 -11.79 -5.67
N GLN A 334 -29.68 -13.05 -5.59
CA GLN A 334 -30.77 -13.46 -4.70
C GLN A 334 -30.40 -13.27 -3.23
N TRP A 335 -29.16 -13.62 -2.85
CA TRP A 335 -28.64 -13.39 -1.51
C TRP A 335 -28.62 -11.89 -1.17
N HIS A 336 -28.07 -11.05 -2.05
CA HIS A 336 -28.00 -9.60 -1.83
C HIS A 336 -29.40 -8.97 -1.70
N LYS A 337 -30.32 -9.33 -2.59
CA LYS A 337 -31.72 -8.87 -2.52
C LYS A 337 -32.40 -9.26 -1.20
N LYS A 338 -32.12 -10.45 -0.68
CA LYS A 338 -32.75 -10.96 0.55
C LYS A 338 -32.13 -10.41 1.84
N TYR A 339 -30.81 -10.27 1.87
CA TYR A 339 -30.04 -10.00 3.09
C TYR A 339 -29.47 -8.59 3.17
N VAL A 340 -29.43 -7.84 2.07
CA VAL A 340 -28.84 -6.49 2.01
C VAL A 340 -29.89 -5.46 1.60
N GLN A 341 -30.52 -5.61 0.43
CA GLN A 341 -31.45 -4.62 -0.10
C GLN A 341 -32.64 -4.38 0.84
N GLY A 342 -32.93 -3.12 1.15
CA GLY A 342 -34.02 -2.73 2.03
C GLY A 342 -33.73 -2.95 3.52
N ARG A 343 -32.48 -3.27 3.90
CA ARG A 343 -32.04 -3.42 5.28
C ARG A 343 -30.99 -2.34 5.62
N PRO A 344 -31.37 -1.27 6.35
CA PRO A 344 -30.50 -0.12 6.57
C PRO A 344 -29.12 -0.45 7.14
N GLU A 345 -29.03 -1.36 8.12
CA GLU A 345 -27.75 -1.76 8.72
C GLU A 345 -26.83 -2.49 7.72
N ALA A 346 -27.38 -3.36 6.88
CA ALA A 346 -26.61 -4.11 5.89
C ALA A 346 -26.14 -3.20 4.74
N GLU A 347 -26.98 -2.28 4.29
CA GLU A 347 -26.64 -1.25 3.30
C GLU A 347 -25.54 -0.31 3.82
N LEU A 348 -25.61 0.05 5.11
CA LEU A 348 -24.56 0.83 5.76
C LEU A 348 -23.24 0.08 5.78
N LYS A 349 -23.22 -1.20 6.17
CA LYS A 349 -22.01 -2.03 6.13
C LYS A 349 -21.44 -2.15 4.71
N GLU A 350 -22.29 -2.27 3.70
CA GLU A 350 -21.85 -2.29 2.29
C GLU A 350 -21.21 -0.95 1.89
N LYS A 351 -21.82 0.18 2.29
CA LYS A 351 -21.28 1.53 2.07
C LYS A 351 -19.92 1.72 2.74
N MET A 352 -19.78 1.32 4.00
CA MET A 352 -18.50 1.35 4.73
C MET A 352 -17.42 0.53 4.03
N LEU A 353 -17.77 -0.65 3.48
CA LEU A 353 -16.82 -1.49 2.75
C LEU A 353 -16.41 -0.87 1.41
N LYS A 354 -17.34 -0.27 0.67
CA LYS A 354 -17.07 0.43 -0.59
C LYS A 354 -16.13 1.63 -0.37
N ASN A 355 -16.32 2.38 0.71
CA ASN A 355 -15.53 3.58 1.02
C ASN A 355 -14.26 3.30 1.83
N ARG A 356 -14.01 2.04 2.22
CA ARG A 356 -12.93 1.65 3.13
C ARG A 356 -11.54 2.20 2.76
N GLY A 357 -11.25 2.30 1.46
CA GLY A 357 -9.97 2.84 0.98
C GLY A 357 -9.85 4.35 1.19
N GLU A 358 -10.91 5.10 0.90
CA GLU A 358 -10.97 6.54 1.13
C GLU A 358 -11.00 6.86 2.62
N ASP A 359 -11.84 6.17 3.38
CA ASP A 359 -11.94 6.31 4.83
C ASP A 359 -10.60 6.04 5.53
N ARG A 360 -9.79 5.13 4.99
CA ARG A 360 -8.46 4.85 5.55
C ARG A 360 -7.51 6.03 5.37
N ARG A 361 -7.52 6.67 4.21
CA ARG A 361 -6.73 7.89 3.97
C ARG A 361 -7.21 9.02 4.86
N GLU A 362 -8.53 9.16 4.99
CA GLU A 362 -9.12 10.15 5.87
C GLU A 362 -8.74 9.90 7.34
N TYR A 363 -8.84 8.66 7.81
CA TYR A 363 -8.41 8.27 9.15
C TYR A 363 -6.96 8.67 9.43
N GLU A 364 -6.05 8.42 8.48
CA GLU A 364 -4.63 8.80 8.64
C GLU A 364 -4.44 10.32 8.73
N VAL A 365 -5.18 11.10 7.94
CA VAL A 365 -5.16 12.57 8.01
C VAL A 365 -5.71 13.07 9.33
N TYR A 366 -6.92 12.63 9.72
CA TYR A 366 -7.54 13.05 10.96
C TYR A 366 -6.72 12.64 12.18
N ARG A 367 -6.12 11.45 12.18
CA ARG A 367 -5.21 11.03 13.25
C ARG A 367 -3.96 11.92 13.32
N GLY A 368 -3.44 12.38 12.18
CA GLY A 368 -2.33 13.33 12.15
C GLY A 368 -2.68 14.72 12.68
N ILE A 369 -3.94 15.15 12.56
CA ILE A 369 -4.41 16.47 13.02
C ILE A 369 -4.83 16.44 14.49
N TYR A 370 -5.64 15.44 14.88
CA TYR A 370 -6.31 15.37 16.18
C TYR A 370 -5.61 14.43 17.17
N GLY A 371 -4.61 13.66 16.73
CA GLY A 371 -3.82 12.79 17.59
C GLY A 371 -4.65 11.82 18.41
N LYS A 372 -4.60 11.96 19.74
CA LYS A 372 -5.28 11.09 20.72
C LYS A 372 -6.80 11.30 20.79
N GLU A 373 -7.32 12.40 20.25
CA GLU A 373 -8.77 12.63 20.17
C GLU A 373 -9.44 11.69 19.15
N MET A 374 -8.67 11.13 18.20
CA MET A 374 -9.18 10.16 17.22
C MET A 374 -9.29 8.75 17.80
N PRO A 375 -10.22 7.93 17.29
CA PRO A 375 -10.27 6.52 17.64
C PRO A 375 -8.94 5.80 17.39
N ASP A 376 -8.58 4.91 18.32
CA ASP A 376 -7.35 4.12 18.30
C ASP A 376 -7.21 3.20 17.07
N THR A 377 -8.35 2.85 16.47
CA THR A 377 -8.48 1.87 15.40
C THR A 377 -9.32 2.40 14.25
N PHE A 378 -8.98 1.97 13.04
CA PHE A 378 -9.69 2.33 11.82
C PHE A 378 -11.17 1.94 11.84
N ASP A 379 -11.51 0.78 12.40
CA ASP A 379 -12.90 0.31 12.43
C ASP A 379 -13.78 1.19 13.33
N LYS A 380 -13.24 1.65 14.49
CA LYS A 380 -13.93 2.63 15.35
C LYS A 380 -14.04 4.01 14.68
N PHE A 381 -13.07 4.39 13.84
CA PHE A 381 -13.17 5.61 13.04
C PHE A 381 -14.32 5.54 12.02
N GLN A 382 -14.45 4.43 11.28
CA GLN A 382 -15.59 4.28 10.38
C GLN A 382 -16.91 4.28 11.16
N ASP A 383 -16.96 3.63 12.32
CA ASP A 383 -18.13 3.65 13.18
C ASP A 383 -18.53 5.08 13.59
N LEU A 384 -17.59 5.88 14.09
CA LEU A 384 -17.80 7.30 14.39
C LEU A 384 -18.31 8.07 13.16
N LYS A 385 -17.65 7.92 12.01
CA LYS A 385 -17.98 8.65 10.78
C LYS A 385 -19.40 8.39 10.28
N TYR A 386 -19.87 7.14 10.40
CA TYR A 386 -21.13 6.71 9.81
C TYR A 386 -22.30 6.65 10.79
N ASN A 387 -22.04 6.54 12.09
CA ASN A 387 -23.07 6.41 13.13
C ASN A 387 -23.18 7.63 14.06
N ASP A 388 -22.18 8.53 14.12
CA ASP A 388 -22.20 9.74 14.96
C ASP A 388 -22.03 11.00 14.07
N SER A 389 -23.11 11.38 13.37
CA SER A 389 -23.08 12.50 12.42
C SER A 389 -22.67 13.82 13.08
N ARG A 390 -23.10 14.04 14.33
CA ARG A 390 -22.78 15.25 15.08
C ARG A 390 -21.28 15.37 15.33
N LYS A 391 -20.64 14.36 15.93
CA LYS A 391 -19.19 14.40 16.17
C LYS A 391 -18.42 14.45 14.86
N TRP A 392 -18.88 13.74 13.84
CA TRP A 392 -18.25 13.79 12.52
C TRP A 392 -18.30 15.19 11.91
N ASP A 393 -19.42 15.90 12.05
CA ASP A 393 -19.57 17.29 11.59
C ASP A 393 -18.68 18.25 12.39
N GLU A 394 -18.58 18.09 13.70
CA GLU A 394 -17.67 18.85 14.58
C GLU A 394 -16.18 18.64 14.18
N LEU A 395 -15.77 17.40 13.91
CA LEU A 395 -14.41 17.10 13.43
C LEU A 395 -14.16 17.68 12.03
N LYS A 396 -15.14 17.66 11.12
CA LYS A 396 -14.98 18.25 9.79
C LYS A 396 -14.86 19.77 9.85
N SER A 397 -15.68 20.44 10.65
CA SER A 397 -15.68 21.91 10.72
C SER A 397 -14.40 22.45 11.35
N GLY A 398 -13.90 21.84 12.42
CA GLY A 398 -12.68 22.27 13.11
C GLY A 398 -11.36 21.89 12.41
N LYS A 399 -11.42 21.10 11.33
CA LYS A 399 -10.22 20.51 10.70
C LYS A 399 -9.22 21.56 10.24
N GLN A 400 -9.69 22.58 9.52
CA GLN A 400 -8.81 23.59 8.93
C GLN A 400 -8.17 24.49 10.01
N ASP A 401 -8.95 24.87 11.03
CA ASP A 401 -8.45 25.71 12.12
C ASP A 401 -7.34 25.01 12.90
N ARG A 402 -7.49 23.70 13.17
CA ARG A 402 -6.45 22.88 13.78
C ARG A 402 -5.21 22.82 12.89
N ILE A 403 -5.36 22.54 11.60
CA ILE A 403 -4.24 22.55 10.63
C ILE A 403 -3.46 23.86 10.73
N ASN A 404 -4.15 25.00 10.69
CA ASN A 404 -3.54 26.34 10.71
C ASN A 404 -2.78 26.69 12.00
N GLN A 405 -3.07 25.98 13.09
CA GLN A 405 -2.39 26.12 14.39
C GLN A 405 -1.17 25.20 14.53
N MET A 406 -0.97 24.24 13.62
CA MET A 406 0.15 23.31 13.67
C MET A 406 1.40 23.90 13.02
N GLU A 407 2.53 23.75 13.71
CA GLU A 407 3.86 23.98 13.14
C GLU A 407 4.26 22.81 12.26
N PHE A 408 5.01 23.07 11.18
CA PHE A 408 5.36 22.02 10.20
C PHE A 408 6.09 20.83 10.82
N GLN A 409 6.92 21.05 11.84
CA GLN A 409 7.64 19.99 12.57
C GLN A 409 6.69 18.94 13.19
N ASP A 410 5.48 19.35 13.59
CA ASP A 410 4.46 18.48 14.16
C ASP A 410 3.58 17.83 13.08
N MET A 411 3.74 18.22 11.82
CA MET A 411 2.94 17.77 10.68
C MET A 411 3.59 16.65 9.87
N GLN A 412 4.64 16.00 10.40
CA GLN A 412 5.34 14.87 9.73
C GLN A 412 4.36 13.77 9.27
N GLY A 413 3.32 13.49 10.06
CA GLY A 413 2.28 12.51 9.72
C GLY A 413 1.34 12.92 8.57
N LEU A 414 1.39 14.19 8.13
CA LEU A 414 0.53 14.81 7.11
C LEU A 414 1.25 15.13 5.79
N VAL A 415 2.58 14.94 5.74
CA VAL A 415 3.38 15.11 4.52
C VAL A 415 2.79 14.27 3.38
N GLY A 416 2.50 14.94 2.26
CA GLY A 416 1.90 14.33 1.07
C GLY A 416 0.43 13.93 1.21
N LYS A 417 -0.32 14.44 2.19
CA LYS A 417 -1.71 14.00 2.46
C LYS A 417 -2.76 15.09 2.37
N LEU A 418 -2.41 16.37 2.46
CA LEU A 418 -3.37 17.47 2.50
C LEU A 418 -3.77 17.94 1.10
N GLY A 419 -5.02 18.35 0.93
CA GLY A 419 -5.50 18.91 -0.33
C GLY A 419 -4.92 20.31 -0.59
N ASP A 420 -4.82 20.70 -1.86
CA ASP A 420 -4.25 21.99 -2.28
C ASP A 420 -4.85 23.20 -1.55
N ARG A 421 -6.18 23.19 -1.34
CA ARG A 421 -6.87 24.26 -0.61
C ARG A 421 -6.44 24.32 0.86
N GLU A 422 -6.34 23.17 1.52
CA GLU A 422 -5.96 23.08 2.94
C GLU A 422 -4.53 23.55 3.15
N VAL A 423 -3.62 23.09 2.29
CA VAL A 423 -2.22 23.52 2.25
C VAL A 423 -2.12 25.02 1.99
N ARG A 424 -2.92 25.56 1.06
CA ARG A 424 -2.87 26.98 0.73
C ARG A 424 -3.33 27.87 1.88
N ILE A 425 -4.37 27.47 2.60
CA ILE A 425 -4.84 28.19 3.78
C ILE A 425 -3.75 28.16 4.86
N TRP A 426 -3.17 27.00 5.14
CA TRP A 426 -2.05 26.86 6.09
C TRP A 426 -0.89 27.79 5.70
N TYR A 427 -0.44 27.73 4.45
CA TYR A 427 0.64 28.57 3.91
C TYR A 427 0.34 30.06 4.07
N LYS A 428 -0.88 30.48 3.72
CA LYS A 428 -1.31 31.88 3.87
C LYS A 428 -1.27 32.32 5.34
N THR A 429 -1.82 31.53 6.24
CA THR A 429 -1.83 31.84 7.68
C THR A 429 -0.42 31.91 8.27
N HIS A 430 0.54 31.11 7.79
CA HIS A 430 1.92 31.15 8.28
C HIS A 430 2.71 32.32 7.69
N ASP A 431 2.48 32.67 6.43
CA ASP A 431 3.08 33.87 5.84
C ASP A 431 2.59 35.15 6.53
N GLU A 432 1.31 35.22 6.91
CA GLU A 432 0.72 36.35 7.65
C GLU A 432 1.38 36.58 9.03
N LYS A 433 1.92 35.52 9.65
CA LYS A 433 2.62 35.58 10.96
C LYS A 433 4.09 35.96 10.89
N ILE A 434 4.70 36.02 9.69
CA ILE A 434 6.14 36.32 9.54
C ILE A 434 6.59 37.58 10.31
N PRO A 435 5.83 38.70 10.36
CA PRO A 435 6.24 39.89 11.11
C PRO A 435 6.38 39.66 12.62
N GLU A 436 5.71 38.65 13.17
CA GLU A 436 5.79 38.28 14.59
C GLU A 436 7.03 37.42 14.91
N LEU A 437 7.66 36.84 13.87
CA LEU A 437 8.77 35.89 14.00
C LEU A 437 10.15 36.53 13.74
N ILE A 438 10.19 37.68 13.09
CA ILE A 438 11.42 38.39 12.76
C ILE A 438 11.89 39.31 13.89
N ASP A 439 13.20 39.56 13.98
CA ASP A 439 13.77 40.47 14.98
C ASP A 439 13.67 41.93 14.52
N ALA A 440 12.65 42.63 15.02
CA ALA A 440 12.38 44.04 14.70
C ALA A 440 13.47 45.03 15.19
N SER A 441 14.44 44.58 15.99
CA SER A 441 15.56 45.42 16.46
C SER A 441 16.70 45.53 15.44
N LEU A 442 16.73 44.64 14.44
CA LEU A 442 17.77 44.62 13.41
C LEU A 442 17.53 45.67 12.31
N PRO A 443 18.54 46.01 11.49
CA PRO A 443 18.35 46.84 10.30
C PRO A 443 17.31 46.23 9.34
N LEU A 444 16.63 47.09 8.56
CA LEU A 444 15.57 46.66 7.63
C LEU A 444 16.01 45.58 6.64
N GLU A 445 17.26 45.62 6.18
CA GLU A 445 17.81 44.59 5.28
C GLU A 445 17.86 43.22 5.96
N GLU A 446 18.32 43.14 7.21
CA GLU A 446 18.39 41.89 7.96
C GLU A 446 16.99 41.36 8.31
N GLN A 447 16.05 42.25 8.62
CA GLN A 447 14.63 41.88 8.77
C GLN A 447 14.07 41.29 7.47
N ALA A 448 14.38 41.91 6.32
CA ALA A 448 13.90 41.44 5.02
C ALA A 448 14.54 40.10 4.61
N LYS A 449 15.82 39.86 4.96
CA LYS A 449 16.49 38.55 4.80
C LYS A 449 15.79 37.46 5.62
N GLN A 450 15.52 37.73 6.90
CA GLN A 450 14.77 36.79 7.76
C GLN A 450 13.37 36.49 7.20
N ALA A 451 12.63 37.53 6.79
CA ALA A 451 11.31 37.36 6.20
C ALA A 451 11.32 36.57 4.89
N CYS A 452 12.32 36.80 4.03
CA CYS A 452 12.54 36.04 2.80
C CYS A 452 12.79 34.55 3.10
N GLN A 453 13.66 34.27 4.07
CA GLN A 453 13.99 32.91 4.49
C GLN A 453 12.74 32.18 5.01
N LEU A 454 12.04 32.76 5.98
CA LEU A 454 10.82 32.18 6.57
C LEU A 454 9.75 31.90 5.50
N ARG A 455 9.55 32.80 4.54
CA ARG A 455 8.62 32.58 3.43
C ARG A 455 9.03 31.41 2.53
N ASN A 456 10.31 31.31 2.19
CA ASN A 456 10.83 30.19 1.39
C ASN A 456 10.66 28.86 2.14
N GLU A 457 10.89 28.85 3.45
CA GLU A 457 10.64 27.70 4.32
C GLU A 457 9.16 27.34 4.35
N ASN A 458 8.26 28.28 4.64
CA ASN A 458 6.81 28.09 4.61
C ASN A 458 6.33 27.52 3.26
N ARG A 459 6.87 28.03 2.15
CA ARG A 459 6.50 27.56 0.82
C ARG A 459 6.97 26.14 0.56
N THR A 460 8.18 25.78 1.01
CA THR A 460 8.73 24.43 0.91
C THR A 460 7.90 23.45 1.74
N ASN A 461 7.62 23.83 2.99
CA ASN A 461 6.78 23.09 3.93
C ASN A 461 5.38 22.86 3.38
N ALA A 462 4.75 23.90 2.84
CA ALA A 462 3.44 23.82 2.19
C ALA A 462 3.46 22.81 1.04
N ARG A 463 4.47 22.88 0.16
CA ARG A 463 4.63 21.93 -0.94
C ARG A 463 4.77 20.50 -0.44
N ASP A 464 5.55 20.27 0.60
CA ASP A 464 5.72 18.92 1.16
C ASP A 464 4.42 18.36 1.76
N LEU A 465 3.50 19.21 2.25
CA LEU A 465 2.18 18.78 2.70
C LEU A 465 1.21 18.40 1.55
N MET A 466 1.47 18.83 0.31
CA MET A 466 0.55 18.64 -0.82
C MET A 466 0.34 17.16 -1.19
N ARG A 467 -0.92 16.73 -1.25
CA ARG A 467 -1.28 15.40 -1.75
C ARG A 467 -1.00 15.23 -3.23
N ASP A 468 -1.17 16.28 -4.04
CA ASP A 468 -0.83 16.25 -5.45
C ASP A 468 0.69 16.40 -5.65
N GLN A 469 1.37 15.25 -5.57
CA GLN A 469 2.81 15.17 -5.75
C GLN A 469 3.26 15.51 -7.18
N LYS A 470 2.37 15.41 -8.19
CA LYS A 470 2.69 15.80 -9.56
C LYS A 470 2.73 17.34 -9.66
N LYS A 471 1.68 18.01 -9.19
CA LYS A 471 1.60 19.47 -9.15
C LYS A 471 2.70 20.07 -8.28
N ARG A 472 2.99 19.46 -7.13
CA ARG A 472 4.13 19.83 -6.27
C ARG A 472 5.45 19.84 -7.04
N ARG A 473 5.74 18.77 -7.82
CA ARG A 473 6.96 18.68 -8.65
C ARG A 473 6.99 19.70 -9.79
N GLU A 474 5.84 20.07 -10.34
CA GLU A 474 5.72 21.11 -11.35
C GLU A 474 6.05 22.49 -10.75
N LEU A 475 5.45 22.81 -9.60
CA LEU A 475 5.70 24.06 -8.87
C LEU A 475 7.17 24.23 -8.46
N ASP A 476 7.88 23.15 -8.15
CA ASP A 476 9.32 23.21 -7.89
C ASP A 476 10.14 23.65 -9.09
N LYS A 477 9.68 23.34 -10.30
CA LYS A 477 10.35 23.73 -11.56
C LYS A 477 9.93 25.11 -12.02
N THR A 478 8.64 25.42 -11.98
CA THR A 478 8.09 26.67 -12.51
C THR A 478 8.25 27.84 -11.54
N ASP A 479 8.31 27.55 -10.24
CA ASP A 479 8.31 28.56 -9.18
C ASP A 479 9.37 28.27 -8.09
N PRO A 480 10.67 28.17 -8.42
CA PRO A 480 11.72 27.86 -7.45
C PRO A 480 11.88 28.94 -6.36
N ASN A 481 12.44 28.56 -5.20
CA ASN A 481 12.82 29.51 -4.12
C ASN A 481 13.86 30.47 -4.65
N LYS A 482 13.62 31.77 -4.45
CA LYS A 482 14.56 32.82 -4.80
C LYS A 482 15.32 33.22 -3.55
N THR A 483 16.63 33.44 -3.67
CA THR A 483 17.42 34.01 -2.57
C THR A 483 17.03 35.48 -2.36
N PHE A 484 17.50 36.07 -1.26
CA PHE A 484 17.28 37.48 -0.98
C PHE A 484 17.86 38.37 -2.09
N GLU A 485 19.06 38.05 -2.55
CA GLU A 485 19.78 38.75 -3.62
C GLU A 485 19.00 38.65 -4.94
N GLN A 486 18.55 37.46 -5.32
CA GLN A 486 17.74 37.26 -6.52
C GLN A 486 16.39 37.99 -6.47
N LEU A 487 15.85 38.22 -5.26
CA LEU A 487 14.66 39.05 -5.10
C LEU A 487 14.99 40.52 -5.26
N ILE A 488 16.07 41.01 -4.65
CA ILE A 488 16.54 42.39 -4.82
C ILE A 488 16.74 42.71 -6.30
N ASP A 489 17.49 41.88 -7.02
CA ASP A 489 17.74 42.06 -8.45
C ASP A 489 16.42 42.15 -9.23
N HIS A 490 15.49 41.22 -9.01
CA HIS A 490 14.17 41.26 -9.63
C HIS A 490 13.36 42.51 -9.27
N LYS A 491 13.45 43.05 -8.05
CA LYS A 491 12.74 44.28 -7.66
C LYS A 491 13.36 45.52 -8.32
N MET A 492 14.68 45.56 -8.42
CA MET A 492 15.40 46.70 -9.02
C MET A 492 15.25 46.69 -10.54
N GLU A 493 15.46 45.54 -11.19
CA GLU A 493 15.44 45.40 -12.65
C GLU A 493 14.02 45.40 -13.22
N ASP A 494 13.10 44.59 -12.67
CA ASP A 494 11.77 44.43 -13.26
C ASP A 494 10.75 45.47 -12.77
N LYS A 495 10.96 46.06 -11.58
CA LYS A 495 10.05 47.07 -11.01
C LYS A 495 10.64 48.47 -10.89
N GLY A 496 11.94 48.66 -11.18
CA GLY A 496 12.59 49.96 -11.13
C GLY A 496 12.67 50.56 -9.73
N LEU A 497 12.65 49.73 -8.67
CA LEU A 497 12.76 50.19 -7.29
C LEU A 497 14.21 50.55 -6.93
N SER A 498 14.39 51.50 -6.02
CA SER A 498 15.69 51.70 -5.36
C SER A 498 16.00 50.49 -4.46
N TYR A 499 17.26 50.33 -4.03
CA TYR A 499 17.65 49.24 -3.14
C TYR A 499 16.84 49.27 -1.83
N ASP A 500 16.74 50.45 -1.20
CA ASP A 500 16.00 50.61 0.06
C ASP A 500 14.50 50.32 -0.13
N ASP A 501 13.89 50.80 -1.23
CA ASP A 501 12.49 50.48 -1.56
C ASP A 501 12.28 48.99 -1.86
N ALA A 502 13.27 48.33 -2.46
CA ALA A 502 13.24 46.90 -2.73
C ALA A 502 13.28 46.06 -1.45
N VAL A 503 14.11 46.47 -0.47
CA VAL A 503 14.17 45.86 0.87
C VAL A 503 12.81 45.98 1.56
N GLU A 504 12.20 47.17 1.56
CA GLU A 504 10.87 47.39 2.15
C GLU A 504 9.78 46.58 1.41
N ASP A 505 9.80 46.51 0.08
CA ASP A 505 8.84 45.72 -0.70
C ASP A 505 8.99 44.22 -0.42
N ILE A 506 10.21 43.70 -0.22
CA ILE A 506 10.43 42.30 0.15
C ILE A 506 9.79 42.03 1.52
N LEU A 507 10.09 42.86 2.52
CA LEU A 507 9.53 42.72 3.86
C LEU A 507 7.98 42.74 3.84
N LYS A 508 7.40 43.67 3.08
CA LYS A 508 5.94 43.80 2.92
C LYS A 508 5.31 42.67 2.14
N THR A 509 5.97 42.17 1.08
CA THR A 509 5.41 41.11 0.23
C THR A 509 5.64 39.72 0.79
N ALA A 510 6.54 39.57 1.77
CA ALA A 510 6.78 38.31 2.45
C ALA A 510 5.54 37.74 3.16
N THR A 511 4.62 38.61 3.58
CA THR A 511 3.36 38.24 4.25
C THR A 511 2.22 37.95 3.30
N LYS A 512 2.42 38.18 1.99
CA LYS A 512 1.34 38.13 0.99
C LYS A 512 1.45 36.89 0.14
N THR A 513 0.34 36.22 -0.09
CA THR A 513 0.29 35.10 -1.04
C THR A 513 -0.29 35.56 -2.38
N ARG A 514 0.05 34.87 -3.48
CA ARG A 514 -0.44 35.22 -4.83
C ARG A 514 -1.98 35.17 -4.93
N GLU A 515 -2.61 36.30 -5.18
CA GLU A 515 -4.08 36.45 -5.30
C GLU A 515 -4.70 35.54 -6.37
N SER A 516 -4.06 35.43 -7.54
CA SER A 516 -4.57 34.57 -8.62
C SER A 516 -4.73 33.10 -8.21
N VAL A 517 -3.82 32.61 -7.35
CA VAL A 517 -3.87 31.24 -6.81
C VAL A 517 -4.92 31.14 -5.70
N ASN A 518 -5.08 32.18 -4.88
CA ASN A 518 -6.12 32.23 -3.85
C ASN A 518 -7.51 32.17 -4.46
N LYS A 519 -7.77 32.96 -5.51
CA LYS A 519 -9.01 32.96 -6.27
C LYS A 519 -9.27 31.61 -6.93
N MET A 520 -8.25 31.00 -7.54
CA MET A 520 -8.36 29.65 -8.14
C MET A 520 -8.78 28.59 -7.11
N LEU A 521 -8.38 28.75 -5.85
CA LEU A 521 -8.68 27.81 -4.75
C LEU A 521 -9.89 28.23 -3.90
N GLY A 522 -10.61 29.29 -4.29
CA GLY A 522 -11.81 29.78 -3.60
C GLY A 522 -11.53 30.28 -2.18
N LEU A 523 -10.45 31.06 -2.01
CA LEU A 523 -10.04 31.69 -0.75
C LEU A 523 -10.33 33.20 -0.70
N GLU A 524 -10.93 33.74 -1.76
CA GLU A 524 -11.27 35.16 -1.97
C GLU A 524 -12.66 35.28 -2.57
#